data_AF-A0A961TFP7-F1
#
_entry.id   AF-A0A961TFP7-F1
#
_cell.length_a   1.000
_cell.length_b   1.000
_cell.length_c   1.000
_cell.angle_alpha   90.00
_cell.angle_beta   90.00
_cell.angle_gamma   90.00
#
_symmetry.space_group_name_H-M   'P 1'
#
loop_
_entity.id
_entity.type
_entity.pdbx_description
1 polymer ?
#
loop_
_entity_poly.entity_id
_entity_poly.type
_entity_poly.pdbx_seq_one_letter_code
_entity_poly.pdbx_strand_id
1 'polypeptide(L)' 'MARKTGSIGDVTAQKVREAALGLIARHGYAAVSMRAIAAEVGLQASALYNHFPTKQDLLASLMTAHMQALIVEWETGQRE' A
#
# COMPACT_ATOMS: atom_id res chain seq x y z
N MET A 1 18.78 8.71 18.79
CA MET A 1 18.02 9.61 17.88
C MET A 1 16.80 8.85 17.36
N ALA A 2 15.63 9.10 17.96
CA ALA A 2 14.38 8.45 17.58
C ALA A 2 13.84 9.12 16.31
N ARG A 3 13.78 8.38 15.19
CA ARG A 3 13.19 8.86 13.95
C ARG A 3 11.69 9.04 14.21
N LYS A 4 11.23 10.30 14.22
CA LYS A 4 9.86 10.73 14.52
C LYS A 4 8.81 9.96 13.71
N THR A 5 7.64 9.81 14.34
CA THR A 5 6.32 9.45 13.80
C THR A 5 6.18 9.79 12.31
N GLY A 6 6.01 8.75 11.48
CA GLY A 6 6.05 8.82 10.02
C GLY A 6 7.45 8.59 9.48
N SER A 7 7.96 7.36 9.57
CA SER A 7 9.25 7.06 8.98
C SER A 7 9.17 7.24 7.46
N ILE A 8 10.29 7.60 6.80
CA ILE A 8 10.37 7.63 5.33
C ILE A 8 9.86 6.32 4.72
N GLY A 9 10.05 5.19 5.42
CA GLY A 9 9.53 3.89 5.03
C GLY A 9 8.00 3.81 5.01
N ASP A 10 7.33 4.41 5.99
CA ASP A 10 5.85 4.39 6.08
C ASP A 10 5.23 5.23 4.97
N VAL A 11 5.81 6.41 4.68
CA VAL A 11 5.41 7.26 3.56
C VAL A 11 5.62 6.54 2.23
N THR A 12 6.72 5.81 2.09
CA THR A 12 7.03 5.02 0.88
C THR A 12 6.04 3.87 0.72
N ALA A 13 5.75 3.13 1.78
CA ALA A 13 4.78 2.04 1.78
C ALA A 13 3.37 2.52 1.40
N GLN A 14 2.98 3.72 1.85
CA GLN A 14 1.69 4.30 1.51
C GLN A 14 1.58 4.63 0.01
N LYS A 15 2.58 5.32 -0.56
CA LYS A 15 2.60 5.61 -2.02
C LYS A 15 2.55 4.35 -2.87
N VAL A 16 3.28 3.32 -2.46
CA VAL A 16 3.26 2.02 -3.11
C VAL A 16 1.86 1.40 -3.11
N ARG A 17 1.16 1.44 -1.97
CA ARG A 17 -0.21 0.93 -1.86
C ARG A 17 -1.15 1.67 -2.81
N GLU A 18 -1.10 3.01 -2.83
CA GLU A 18 -1.95 3.83 -3.70
C GLU A 18 -1.73 3.50 -5.19
N ALA A 19 -0.47 3.41 -5.63
CA ALA A 19 -0.13 3.03 -6.99
C ALA A 19 -0.59 1.61 -7.33
N ALA A 20 -0.37 0.65 -6.42
CA ALA A 20 -0.80 -0.72 -6.59
C ALA A 20 -2.32 -0.82 -6.73
N LEU A 21 -3.08 -0.13 -5.87
CA LEU A 21 -4.54 -0.08 -5.95
C LEU A 21 -5.01 0.45 -7.31
N GLY A 22 -4.44 1.56 -7.77
CA GLY A 22 -4.79 2.16 -9.07
C GLY A 22 -4.50 1.22 -10.24
N LEU A 23 -3.32 0.60 -10.25
CA LEU A 23 -2.94 -0.35 -11.31
C LEU A 23 -3.81 -1.62 -11.28
N ILE A 24 -4.08 -2.17 -10.08
CA ILE A 24 -4.92 -3.37 -9.92
C ILE A 24 -6.35 -3.08 -10.34
N ALA A 25 -6.90 -1.91 -10.01
CA ALA A 25 -8.24 -1.52 -10.42
C ALA A 25 -8.36 -1.38 -11.95
N ARG A 26 -7.33 -0.87 -12.63
CA ARG A 26 -7.32 -0.68 -14.09
C ARG A 26 -7.06 -1.95 -14.89
N HIS A 27 -6.19 -2.83 -14.39
CA HIS A 27 -5.64 -3.94 -15.19
C HIS A 27 -5.93 -5.33 -14.59
N GLY A 28 -6.46 -5.39 -13.38
CA GLY A 28 -6.66 -6.63 -12.63
C GLY A 28 -5.38 -7.12 -11.94
N TYR A 29 -5.55 -7.79 -10.79
CA TYR A 29 -4.43 -8.24 -9.95
C TYR A 29 -3.42 -9.13 -10.68
N ALA A 30 -3.89 -10.04 -11.54
CA ALA A 30 -3.02 -10.97 -12.27
C ALA A 30 -2.08 -10.25 -13.24
N ALA A 31 -2.55 -9.19 -13.91
CA ALA A 31 -1.79 -8.46 -14.93
C ALA A 31 -0.76 -7.47 -14.36
N VAL A 32 -0.89 -7.10 -13.09
CA VAL A 32 0.03 -6.16 -12.42
C VAL A 32 1.23 -6.90 -11.85
N SER A 33 2.43 -6.37 -12.12
CA SER A 33 3.70 -6.86 -11.57
C SER A 33 4.27 -5.90 -10.52
N MET A 34 5.10 -6.43 -9.61
CA MET A 34 5.83 -5.62 -8.63
C MET A 34 6.71 -4.55 -9.30
N ARG A 35 7.29 -4.87 -10.47
CA ARG A 35 8.10 -3.92 -11.24
C ARG A 35 7.27 -2.77 -11.80
N ALA A 36 6.07 -3.04 -12.31
CA ALA A 36 5.17 -2.00 -12.80
C ALA A 36 4.76 -1.04 -11.66
N ILE A 37 4.47 -1.58 -10.48
CA ILE A 37 4.15 -0.78 -9.30
C ILE A 37 5.34 0.10 -8.89
N ALA A 38 6.55 -0.48 -8.84
CA ALA A 38 7.76 0.28 -8.49
C ALA A 38 8.03 1.41 -9.50
N ALA A 39 7.83 1.15 -10.79
CA ALA A 39 7.99 2.15 -11.85
C ALA A 39 6.99 3.31 -11.70
N GLU A 40 5.73 3.03 -11.39
CA GLU A 40 4.67 4.02 -11.18
C GLU A 40 5.03 5.02 -10.06
N VAL A 41 5.71 4.56 -9.01
CA VAL A 41 6.12 5.41 -7.86
C VAL A 41 7.57 5.91 -7.95
N GLY A 42 8.26 5.66 -9.07
CA GLY A 42 9.65 6.10 -9.27
C GLY A 42 10.67 5.40 -8.36
N LEU A 43 10.40 4.16 -7.95
CA LEU A 43 11.28 3.37 -7.10
C LEU A 43 11.97 2.24 -7.87
N GLN A 44 13.12 1.82 -7.37
CA GLN A 44 13.72 0.55 -7.77
C GLN A 44 12.89 -0.61 -7.21
N ALA A 45 12.74 -1.68 -8.00
CA ALA A 45 11.99 -2.85 -7.57
C ALA A 45 12.55 -3.47 -6.27
N SER A 46 13.88 -3.43 -6.07
CA SER A 46 14.53 -3.89 -4.83
C SER A 46 14.04 -3.14 -3.58
N ALA A 47 13.81 -1.82 -3.69
CA ALA A 47 13.28 -1.02 -2.60
C ALA A 47 11.84 -1.42 -2.24
N LEU A 48 11.04 -1.77 -3.25
CA LEU A 48 9.68 -2.27 -3.03
C LEU A 48 9.67 -3.59 -2.26
N TYR A 49 10.58 -4.52 -2.61
CA TYR A 49 10.68 -5.82 -1.93
C TYR A 49 11.12 -5.72 -0.46
N ASN A 50 11.79 -4.64 -0.06
CA ASN A 50 12.11 -4.39 1.36
C ASN A 50 10.86 -4.08 2.20
N HIS A 51 9.79 -3.59 1.57
CA HIS A 51 8.51 -3.30 2.24
C HIS A 51 7.50 -4.43 2.05
N PHE A 52 7.47 -5.03 0.86
CA PHE A 52 6.51 -6.06 0.47
C PHE A 52 7.25 -7.18 -0.25
N PRO A 53 7.61 -8.27 0.47
CA PRO A 53 8.40 -9.37 -0.09
C PRO A 53 7.72 -10.03 -1.29
N THR A 54 6.39 -10.07 -1.32
CA THR A 54 5.60 -10.62 -2.43
C THR A 54 4.45 -9.70 -2.85
N LYS A 55 3.86 -9.99 -4.02
CA LYS A 55 2.65 -9.29 -4.49
C LYS A 55 1.45 -9.57 -3.58
N GLN A 56 1.42 -10.74 -2.96
CA GLN A 56 0.42 -11.18 -2.00
C GLN A 56 0.54 -10.41 -0.68
N ASP A 57 1.76 -10.15 -0.20
CA ASP A 57 1.97 -9.33 1.01
C ASP A 57 1.49 -7.89 0.79
N LEU A 58 1.74 -7.33 -0.40
CA LEU A 58 1.21 -6.03 -0.79
C LEU A 58 -0.32 -6.04 -0.85
N LEU A 59 -0.93 -7.06 -1.44
CA LEU A 59 -2.39 -7.21 -1.47
C LEU A 59 -2.98 -7.34 -0.06
N ALA A 60 -2.37 -8.16 0.80
CA ALA A 60 -2.80 -8.30 2.18
C ALA A 60 -2.71 -6.97 2.93
N SER A 61 -1.62 -6.21 2.75
CA SER A 61 -1.47 -4.87 3.33
C SER A 61 -2.56 -3.90 2.85
N LEU A 62 -2.92 -3.95 1.56
CA LEU A 62 -4.02 -3.16 1.00
C LEU A 62 -5.37 -3.51 1.63
N MET A 63 -5.68 -4.81 1.69
CA MET A 63 -6.95 -5.29 2.26
C MET A 63 -7.07 -4.91 3.73
N THR A 64 -6.02 -5.13 4.53
CA THR A 64 -5.99 -4.76 5.95
C THR A 64 -6.17 -3.25 6.15
N ALA A 65 -5.45 -2.43 5.37
CA ALA A 65 -5.58 -0.98 5.47
C ALA A 65 -6.99 -0.50 5.11
N HIS A 66 -7.59 -1.09 4.07
CA HIS A 66 -8.95 -0.76 3.66
C HIS A 66 -9.99 -1.18 4.71
N MET A 67 -9.90 -2.41 5.23
CA MET A 67 -10.80 -2.88 6.29
C MET A 67 -10.69 -2.02 7.54
N GLN A 68 -9.46 -1.63 7.93
CA GLN A 68 -9.26 -0.73 9.07
C GLN A 68 -9.91 0.63 8.84
N ALA A 69 -9.82 1.19 7.64
CA ALA A 69 -10.46 2.46 7.31
C ALA A 69 -11.99 2.35 7.42
N LEU A 70 -12.58 1.28 6.89
CA LEU A 70 -14.02 1.01 6.99
C LEU A 70 -14.49 0.85 8.44
N ILE A 71 -13.72 0.15 9.27
CA ILE A 71 -14.03 -0.02 10.70
C ILE A 71 -14.03 1.34 11.40
N VAL A 72 -13.02 2.17 11.15
CA VAL A 72 -12.93 3.51 11.75
C VAL A 72 -14.11 4.38 11.31
N GLU A 73 -14.43 4.40 10.01
CA GLU A 73 -15.55 5.17 9.47
C GLU A 73 -16.89 4.73 10.08
N TRP A 74 -17.10 3.41 10.19
CA TRP A 74 -18.26 2.83 10.87
C TRP A 74 -18.36 3.26 12.33
N GLU A 75 -17.27 3.17 13.09
CA GLU A 75 -17.22 3.57 14.50
C GLU A 75 -17.45 5.07 14.72
N THR A 76 -17.03 5.91 13.77
CA THR A 76 -17.27 7.36 13.83
C THR A 76 -18.70 7.70 13.47
N GLY A 77 -19.28 7.06 12.47
CA GLY A 77 -20.66 7.30 12.03
C GLY A 77 -21.72 6.82 13.02
N GLN A 78 -21.40 5.85 13.89
CA GLN A 78 -22.29 5.41 14.98
C GLN A 78 -22.25 6.32 16.22
N ARG A 79 -21.39 7.35 16.28
CA ARG A 79 -21.31 8.29 17.41
C ARG A 79 -22.13 9.58 17.19
N GLU A 80 -22.74 9.72 16.02
CA GLU A 80 -23.72 10.76 15.68
C GLU A 80 -25.15 10.23 15.86
#